data_AF-A0A094J093-F1
#
_entry.id   AF-A0A094J093-F1
#
_cell.length_a   1.000
_cell.length_b   1.000
_cell.length_c   1.000
_cell.angle_alpha   90.00
_cell.angle_beta   90.00
_cell.angle_gamma   90.00
#
_symmetry.space_group_name_H-M   'P 1'
#
loop_
_entity.id
_entity.type
_entity.pdbx_description
1 polymer ?
#
loop_
_entity_poly.entity_id
_entity_poly.type
_entity_poly.pdbx_seq_one_letter_code
_entity_poly.pdbx_strand_id
1 'polypeptide(L)' 'MNKIMKTRLDKDGYPSLSLRNNKGGYSTFYIHRLLLSTFNPIENYRDMTVNHKNGIKTDFNLENLE' A
#
# COMPACT_ATOMS: atom_id res chain seq x y z
N MET A 1 -22.17 -9.31 7.11
CA MET A 1 -21.68 -7.91 6.96
C MET A 1 -20.20 -7.96 6.60
N ASN A 2 -19.81 -7.52 5.41
CA ASN A 2 -18.40 -7.38 5.06
C ASN A 2 -17.85 -6.14 5.75
N LYS A 3 -16.81 -6.31 6.58
CA LYS A 3 -16.15 -5.19 7.27
C LYS A 3 -14.95 -4.76 6.44
N ILE A 4 -14.98 -3.52 5.96
CA ILE A 4 -13.84 -2.91 5.26
C ILE A 4 -12.83 -2.44 6.31
N MET A 5 -11.56 -2.85 6.16
CA MET A 5 -10.48 -2.40 7.04
C MET A 5 -10.18 -0.92 6.77
N LYS A 6 -10.21 -0.09 7.82
CA LYS A 6 -9.83 1.32 7.71
C LYS A 6 -8.31 1.45 7.63
N THR A 7 -7.85 2.31 6.74
CA THR A 7 -6.44 2.72 6.65
C THR A 7 -6.15 3.85 7.64
N ARG A 8 -4.86 4.13 7.86
CA ARG A 8 -4.37 5.27 8.64
C ARG A 8 -3.35 6.03 7.81
N LEU A 9 -3.36 7.36 7.90
CA LEU A 9 -2.31 8.19 7.32
C LEU A 9 -1.10 8.18 8.26
N ASP A 10 0.10 8.09 7.69
CA ASP A 10 1.32 8.38 8.43
C ASP A 10 1.60 9.90 8.47
N LYS A 11 2.75 10.28 9.07
CA LYS A 11 3.16 11.69 9.21
C LYS A 11 3.38 12.40 7.86
N ASP A 12 3.61 11.64 6.78
CA ASP A 12 3.90 12.15 5.44
C ASP A 12 2.65 12.04 4.52
N GLY A 13 1.51 11.62 5.07
CA GLY A 13 0.24 11.52 4.36
C GLY A 13 0.05 10.21 3.59
N TYR A 14 0.90 9.19 3.79
CA TYR A 14 0.76 7.90 3.12
C TYR A 14 -0.23 6.98 3.87
N PRO A 15 -1.28 6.48 3.19
CA PRO A 15 -2.19 5.51 3.76
C PRO A 15 -1.50 4.16 4.00
N SER A 16 -1.68 3.60 5.19
CA SER A 16 -1.16 2.29 5.60
C SER A 16 -2.19 1.49 6.42
N LEU A 17 -1.97 0.19 6.52
CA LEU A 17 -2.74 -0.72 7.38
C LEU A 17 -1.83 -1.80 7.95
N SER A 18 -2.25 -2.44 9.04
CA SER A 18 -1.52 -3.57 9.64
C SER A 18 -2.31 -4.85 9.45
N LEU A 19 -1.69 -5.84 8.81
CA LEU A 19 -2.27 -7.18 8.64
C LEU A 19 -1.65 -8.13 9.65
N ARG A 20 -2.49 -9.01 10.21
CA ARG A 20 -2.05 -10.11 11.04
C ARG A 20 -1.91 -11.36 10.18
N ASN A 21 -0.74 -12.00 10.25
CA ASN A 21 -0.52 -13.29 9.60
C ASN A 21 -1.12 -14.45 10.44
N ASN A 22 -1.19 -15.64 9.85
CA ASN A 22 -1.77 -16.82 10.50
C ASN A 22 -0.99 -17.28 11.75
N LYS A 23 0.29 -16.88 11.89
CA LYS A 23 1.13 -17.17 13.07
C LYS A 23 0.98 -16.12 14.18
N GLY A 24 0.13 -15.11 13.99
CA GLY A 24 -0.11 -14.05 14.96
C GLY A 24 0.79 -12.82 14.84
N GLY A 25 1.76 -12.82 13.94
CA GLY A 25 2.62 -11.67 13.69
C GLY A 25 1.89 -10.57 12.93
N TYR A 26 2.23 -9.32 13.21
CA TYR A 26 1.70 -8.15 12.51
C TYR A 26 2.75 -7.56 11.58
N SER A 27 2.30 -7.07 10.42
CA SER A 27 3.14 -6.31 9.51
C SER A 27 2.34 -5.14 8.95
N THR A 28 2.97 -3.97 8.91
CA THR A 28 2.38 -2.76 8.35
C THR A 28 2.70 -2.66 6.87
N PHE A 29 1.68 -2.39 6.06
CA PHE A 29 1.76 -2.25 4.63
C PHE A 29 1.26 -0.87 4.22
N TYR A 30 1.99 -0.22 3.32
CA TYR A 30 1.53 0.98 2.63
C TYR A 30 0.63 0.59 1.46
N ILE A 31 -0.49 1.29 1.30
CA ILE A 31 -1.53 0.94 0.33
C ILE A 31 -1.00 1.02 -1.11
N HIS A 32 -0.29 2.09 -1.44
CA HIS A 32 0.28 2.28 -2.78
C HIS A 32 1.24 1.15 -3.18
N ARG A 33 2.11 0.70 -2.27
CA ARG A 33 3.00 -0.46 -2.51
C ARG A 33 2.21 -1.76 -2.65
N LEU A 34 1.23 -1.98 -1.78
CA LEU A 34 0.42 -3.20 -1.78
C LEU A 34 -0.37 -3.35 -3.09
N LEU A 35 -0.95 -2.26 -3.59
CA LEU A 35 -1.69 -2.24 -4.85
C LEU A 35 -0.76 -2.58 -6.01
N LEU A 36 0.36 -1.86 -6.16
CA LEU A 36 1.25 -2.08 -7.28
C LEU A 36 1.88 -3.49 -7.25
N SER A 37 2.33 -3.97 -6.09
CA SER A 37 2.89 -5.33 -5.97
C SER A 37 1.88 -6.45 -6.24
N THR A 38 0.58 -6.18 -6.08
CA THR A 38 -0.49 -7.17 -6.28
C THR A 38 -0.96 -7.19 -7.73
N PHE A 39 -1.15 -6.01 -8.33
CA PHE A 39 -1.78 -5.88 -9.64
C PHE A 39 -0.79 -5.64 -10.79
N ASN A 40 0.43 -5.20 -10.50
CA ASN A 40 1.51 -5.03 -11.48
C ASN A 40 2.86 -5.47 -10.89
N PRO A 41 3.02 -6.78 -10.56
CA PRO A 41 4.22 -7.28 -9.92
C PRO A 41 5.44 -7.18 -10.83
N ILE A 42 6.54 -6.68 -10.27
CA ILE A 42 7.84 -6.64 -10.93
C ILE A 42 8.89 -7.34 -10.06
N GLU A 43 9.96 -7.82 -10.69
CA GLU A 43 11.08 -8.43 -9.99
C GLU A 43 11.74 -7.40 -9.06
N ASN A 44 12.17 -7.83 -7.87
CA ASN A 44 12.84 -6.98 -6.88
C ASN A 44 12.04 -5.73 -6.41
N TYR A 45 10.70 -5.73 -6.54
CA TYR A 45 9.84 -4.61 -6.11
C TYR A 45 10.05 -4.16 -4.64
N ARG A 46 10.58 -5.06 -3.80
CA ARG A 46 10.85 -4.76 -2.38
C ARG A 46 11.94 -3.72 -2.20
N ASP A 47 12.89 -3.68 -3.12
CA ASP A 47 14.05 -2.79 -3.13
C ASP A 47 13.75 -1.47 -3.86
N MET A 48 12.56 -1.36 -4.45
CA MET A 48 12.10 -0.18 -5.19
C MET A 48 11.19 0.71 -4.35
N THR A 49 11.19 1.99 -4.70
CA THR A 49 10.24 2.98 -4.16
C THR A 49 9.06 3.09 -5.11
N VAL A 50 7.85 3.20 -4.54
CA VAL A 50 6.64 3.45 -5.32
C VAL A 50 6.18 4.88 -5.09
N ASN A 51 5.95 5.63 -6.17
CA ASN A 51 5.55 7.01 -6.17
C ASN A 51 4.12 7.19 -6.68
N HIS A 52 3.55 8.36 -6.42
CA HIS A 52 2.29 8.80 -7.04
C HIS A 52 2.64 9.89 -8.04
N LYS A 53 2.34 9.68 -9.33
CA LYS A 53 2.71 10.58 -10.43
C LYS A 53 2.13 11.98 -10.24
N ASN A 54 0.89 12.07 -9.76
CA ASN A 54 0.22 13.34 -9.47
C ASN A 54 0.55 13.95 -8.10
N GLY A 55 1.39 13.30 -7.28
CA GLY A 55 1.73 13.75 -5.93
C GLY A 55 0.65 13.55 -4.86
N ILE A 56 -0.57 13.11 -5.22
CA ILE A 56 -1.70 12.92 -4.30
C ILE A 56 -1.61 11.52 -3.68
N LYS A 57 -1.21 11.45 -2.40
CA LYS A 57 -0.90 10.18 -1.69
C LYS A 57 -2.11 9.28 -1.40
N THR A 58 -3.31 9.82 -1.59
CA THR A 58 -4.60 9.12 -1.41
C THR A 58 -5.24 8.73 -2.73
N ASP A 59 -4.62 9.04 -3.87
CA ASP A 59 -5.08 8.61 -5.18
C ASP A 59 -4.50 7.23 -5.52
N PHE A 60 -5.33 6.22 -5.40
CA PHE A 60 -4.95 4.81 -5.53
C PHE A 60 -5.11 4.24 -6.94
N ASN A 61 -5.40 5.06 -7.95
CA ASN A 61 -5.48 4.58 -9.33
C ASN A 61 -4.14 3.94 -9.74
N LEU A 62 -4.15 2.69 -10.21
CA LEU A 62 -2.92 1.96 -10.55
C LEU A 62 -2.06 2.69 -11.59
N GLU A 63 -2.70 3.34 -12.55
CA GLU A 63 -2.02 4.15 -13.58
C GLU A 63 -1.28 5.36 -13.01
N ASN A 64 -1.66 5.83 -11.81
CA ASN A 64 -1.03 6.92 -11.09
C ASN A 64 0.17 6.45 -10.25
N LEU A 65 0.46 5.15 -10.18
CA LEU A 65 1.59 4.59 -9.44
C LEU A 65 2.75 4.23 -10.37
N GLU A 66 3.99 4.42 -9.91
CA GLU A 66 5.24 4.01 -10.58
C GLU A 66 6.34 3.62 -9.60
#